data_AF-A0A417USY8-F1
#
_entry.id   AF-A0A417USY8-F1
#
_cell.length_a   1.000
_cell.length_b   1.000
_cell.length_c   1.000
_cell.angle_alpha   90.00
_cell.angle_beta   90.00
_cell.angle_gamma   90.00
#
_symmetry.space_group_name_H-M   'P 1'
#
loop_
_entity.id
_entity.type
_entity.pdbx_description
1 polymer ?
#
loop_
_entity_poly.entity_id
_entity_poly.type
_entity_poly.pdbx_seq_one_letter_code
_entity_poly.pdbx_strand_id
1 'polypeptide(L)'
;MNLEETIKHTRKKAEEMATKSVELFPSCEGRKYLDCAEEYYQLAEWLEELKNLREYKRKMKTQYLDDIENPLEPIKLSSALESEIFKYEYRAEHDPQKISPLDYTIIYALKHCLEEQLKEVE
;
A
#
# COMPACT_ATOMS: atom_id res chain seq x y z
N MET A 1 24.13 -4.15 -7.01
CA MET A 1 23.37 -2.92 -6.76
C MET A 1 22.16 -3.30 -5.92
N ASN A 2 22.00 -2.69 -4.75
CA ASN A 2 20.81 -2.89 -3.91
C ASN A 2 19.63 -2.05 -4.46
N LEU A 3 18.42 -2.25 -3.94
CA LEU A 3 17.22 -1.56 -4.45
C LEU A 3 17.32 -0.03 -4.25
N GLU A 4 17.88 0.41 -3.13
CA GLU A 4 18.13 1.82 -2.78
C GLU A 4 19.07 2.50 -3.78
N GLU A 5 20.20 1.85 -4.08
CA GLU A 5 21.20 2.26 -5.06
C GLU A 5 20.59 2.31 -6.46
N THR A 6 19.66 1.40 -6.76
CA THR A 6 18.95 1.35 -8.04
C THR A 6 18.00 2.53 -8.20
N ILE A 7 17.21 2.85 -7.18
CA ILE A 7 16.34 4.05 -7.15
C ILE A 7 17.17 5.33 -7.27
N LYS A 8 18.28 5.43 -6.53
CA LYS A 8 19.16 6.60 -6.58
C LYS A 8 19.79 6.78 -7.96
N HIS A 9 20.24 5.68 -8.57
CA HIS A 9 20.81 5.68 -9.90
C HIS A 9 19.77 6.07 -10.97
N THR A 10 18.54 5.55 -10.90
CA THR A 10 17.49 5.89 -11.87
C THR A 10 17.07 7.35 -11.76
N ARG A 11 16.91 7.90 -10.54
CA ARG A 11 16.64 9.34 -10.34
C ARG A 11 17.74 10.23 -10.91
N LYS A 12 19.01 9.91 -10.60
CA LYS A 12 20.15 10.65 -11.15
C LYS A 12 20.14 10.63 -12.68
N LYS A 13 19.83 9.48 -13.28
CA LYS A 13 19.74 9.36 -14.73
C LYS A 13 18.58 10.16 -15.32
N ALA A 14 17.43 10.23 -14.64
CA ALA A 14 16.31 11.08 -15.04
C ALA A 14 16.71 12.58 -15.04
N GLU A 15 17.40 13.04 -14.00
CA GLU A 15 17.91 14.41 -13.89
C GLU A 15 18.91 14.76 -15.00
N GLU A 16 19.84 13.84 -15.30
CA GLU A 16 20.80 14.00 -16.40
C GLU A 16 20.09 14.13 -17.77
N MET A 17 19.07 13.32 -18.02
CA MET A 17 18.29 13.38 -19.27
C MET A 17 17.44 14.65 -19.34
N ALA A 18 16.82 15.05 -18.23
CA ALA A 18 16.04 16.28 -18.16
C ALA A 18 16.95 17.51 -18.42
N THR A 19 18.15 17.54 -17.84
CA THR A 19 19.12 18.62 -18.07
C THR A 19 19.49 18.72 -19.55
N LYS A 20 19.80 17.58 -20.19
CA LYS A 20 20.09 17.52 -21.64
C LYS A 20 18.91 17.96 -22.51
N SER A 21 17.67 17.66 -22.10
CA SER A 21 16.48 18.10 -22.83
C SER A 21 16.34 19.62 -22.86
N VAL A 22 16.66 20.29 -21.75
CA VAL A 22 16.61 21.76 -21.62
C VAL A 22 17.71 22.42 -22.45
N GLU A 23 18.94 21.89 -22.37
CA GLU A 23 20.09 22.39 -23.16
C GLU A 23 19.84 22.34 -24.66
N LEU A 24 19.16 21.29 -25.13
CA LEU A 24 18.92 21.04 -26.55
C LEU A 24 17.59 21.63 -27.03
N PHE A 25 16.81 22.29 -26.20
CA PHE A 25 15.53 22.86 -26.61
C PHE A 25 15.72 24.11 -27.51
N PRO A 26 14.95 24.28 -28.61
CA PRO A 26 13.76 23.55 -29.07
C PRO A 26 14.04 22.51 -30.17
N SER A 27 15.11 21.72 -30.09
CA SER A 27 15.43 20.69 -31.08
C SER A 27 14.60 19.40 -30.94
N CYS A 28 14.55 18.60 -32.01
CA CYS A 28 13.98 17.26 -31.98
C CYS A 28 14.72 16.31 -31.02
N GLU A 29 16.01 16.54 -30.78
CA GLU A 29 16.81 15.76 -29.82
C GLU A 29 16.43 16.12 -28.38
N GLY A 30 16.22 17.40 -28.09
CA GLY A 30 15.74 17.86 -26.78
C GLY A 30 14.43 17.18 -26.37
N ARG A 31 13.47 17.03 -27.30
CA ARG A 31 12.23 16.27 -27.05
C ARG A 31 12.48 14.81 -26.71
N LYS A 32 13.35 14.12 -27.44
CA LYS A 32 13.68 12.71 -27.15
C LYS A 32 14.29 12.54 -25.75
N TYR A 33 15.13 13.48 -25.32
CA TYR A 33 15.70 13.46 -23.97
C TYR A 33 14.66 13.74 -22.89
N LEU A 34 13.65 14.56 -23.18
CA LEU A 34 12.54 14.81 -22.27
C LEU A 34 11.70 13.54 -22.06
N ASP A 35 11.29 12.88 -23.15
CA ASP A 35 10.54 11.62 -23.09
C ASP A 35 11.33 10.55 -22.32
N CYS A 36 12.63 10.42 -22.59
CA CYS A 36 13.52 9.54 -21.83
C CYS A 36 13.59 9.90 -20.33
N ALA A 37 13.63 11.19 -19.97
CA ALA A 37 13.66 11.61 -18.58
C ALA A 37 12.37 11.21 -17.85
N GLU A 38 11.21 11.39 -18.49
CA GLU A 38 9.91 10.98 -17.95
C GLU A 38 9.85 9.46 -17.70
N GLU A 39 10.33 8.64 -18.63
CA GLU A 39 10.43 7.19 -18.45
C GLU A 39 11.30 6.80 -17.23
N TYR A 40 12.43 7.48 -17.03
CA TYR A 40 13.29 7.23 -15.85
C TYR A 40 12.65 7.69 -14.54
N TYR A 41 11.88 8.77 -14.54
CA TYR A 41 11.11 9.19 -13.36
C TYR A 41 10.03 8.17 -13.00
N GLN A 42 9.25 7.71 -13.98
CA GLN A 42 8.25 6.65 -13.77
C GLN A 42 8.88 5.37 -13.23
N LEU A 43 10.02 4.96 -13.80
CA LEU A 43 10.76 3.80 -13.32
C LEU A 43 11.22 3.97 -11.87
N ALA A 44 11.69 5.16 -11.49
CA ALA A 44 12.10 5.43 -10.11
C ALA A 44 10.92 5.37 -9.12
N GLU A 45 9.75 5.85 -9.53
CA GLU A 45 8.51 5.78 -8.74
C GLU A 45 8.08 4.34 -8.51
N TRP A 46 8.00 3.51 -9.56
CA TRP A 46 7.66 2.09 -9.44
C TRP A 46 8.65 1.31 -8.57
N LEU A 47 9.94 1.66 -8.60
CA LEU A 47 10.94 1.03 -7.74
C LEU A 47 10.74 1.39 -6.26
N GLU A 48 10.30 2.60 -5.96
CA GLU A 48 9.95 3.04 -4.60
C GLU A 48 8.71 2.30 -4.09
N GLU A 49 7.66 2.18 -4.91
CA GLU A 49 6.48 1.37 -4.58
C GLU A 49 6.85 -0.09 -4.28
N LEU A 50 7.73 -0.68 -5.10
CA LEU A 50 8.20 -2.04 -4.88
C LEU A 50 9.01 -2.20 -3.58
N LYS A 51 9.77 -1.17 -3.18
CA LYS A 51 10.45 -1.13 -1.88
C LYS A 51 9.44 -1.15 -0.74
N ASN A 52 8.45 -0.28 -0.80
CA ASN A 52 7.38 -0.17 0.20
C ASN A 52 6.59 -1.49 0.32
N LEU A 53 6.25 -2.12 -0.80
CA LEU A 53 5.57 -3.41 -0.83
C LEU A 53 6.39 -4.54 -0.20
N ARG A 54 7.72 -4.56 -0.43
CA ARG A 54 8.61 -5.55 0.20
C ARG A 54 8.72 -5.34 1.70
N GLU A 55 8.76 -4.09 2.15
CA GLU A 55 8.80 -3.77 3.57
C GLU A 55 7.47 -4.12 4.26
N TYR A 56 6.34 -3.74 3.65
CA TYR A 56 5.01 -4.14 4.11
C TYR A 56 4.87 -5.66 4.23
N LYS A 57 5.27 -6.40 3.18
CA LYS A 57 5.28 -7.87 3.20
C LYS A 57 6.17 -8.43 4.30
N ARG A 58 7.31 -7.78 4.61
CA ARG A 58 8.20 -8.19 5.68
C ARG A 58 7.56 -7.96 7.05
N LYS A 59 7.00 -6.77 7.29
CA LYS A 59 6.28 -6.42 8.54
C LYS A 59 5.14 -7.40 8.79
N MET A 60 4.32 -7.65 7.77
CA MET A 60 3.31 -8.70 7.76
C MET A 60 3.95 -10.05 8.12
N LYS A 61 4.93 -10.54 7.36
CA LYS A 61 5.54 -11.87 7.56
C LYS A 61 6.15 -12.07 8.96
N THR A 62 6.71 -11.01 9.56
CA THR A 62 7.30 -11.05 10.91
C THR A 62 6.23 -11.10 12.01
N GLN A 63 5.05 -10.50 11.80
CA GLN A 63 3.92 -10.63 12.73
C GLN A 63 3.40 -12.09 12.87
N TYR A 64 3.51 -12.93 11.83
CA TYR A 64 2.86 -14.26 11.81
C TYR A 64 3.64 -15.44 12.44
N LEU A 65 4.89 -15.30 12.90
CA LEU A 65 5.63 -16.47 13.44
C LEU A 65 5.81 -16.44 14.95
N ASP A 66 6.02 -15.25 15.52
CA ASP A 66 6.25 -15.11 16.96
C ASP A 66 4.96 -14.81 17.76
N ASP A 67 3.86 -14.45 17.08
CA ASP A 67 2.63 -13.93 17.71
C ASP A 67 1.34 -14.65 17.25
N ILE A 68 1.46 -15.92 16.81
CA ILE A 68 0.35 -16.76 16.32
C ILE A 68 -0.79 -16.90 17.33
N GLU A 69 -0.53 -16.76 18.63
CA GLU A 69 -1.56 -16.86 19.66
C GLU A 69 -2.31 -15.55 19.89
N ASN A 70 -1.80 -14.42 19.38
CA ASN A 70 -2.41 -13.12 19.58
C ASN A 70 -3.79 -13.04 18.88
N PRO A 71 -4.91 -12.96 19.62
CA PRO A 71 -6.23 -12.91 19.03
C PRO A 71 -6.52 -11.56 18.35
N LEU A 72 -5.73 -10.53 18.68
CA LEU A 72 -5.83 -9.19 18.11
C LEU A 72 -4.83 -8.99 16.97
N GLU A 73 -4.27 -10.04 16.38
CA GLU A 73 -3.43 -9.89 15.18
C GLU A 73 -4.22 -9.22 14.03
N PRO A 74 -3.64 -8.25 13.29
CA PRO A 74 -4.36 -7.49 12.26
C PRO A 74 -5.12 -8.34 11.25
N ILE A 75 -4.58 -9.50 10.87
CA ILE A 75 -5.21 -10.41 9.91
C ILE A 75 -6.42 -11.15 10.49
N LYS A 76 -6.35 -11.53 11.76
CA LYS A 76 -7.49 -12.16 12.44
C LYS A 76 -8.59 -11.14 12.66
N LEU A 77 -8.23 -9.92 13.04
CA LEU A 77 -9.17 -8.80 13.16
C LEU A 77 -9.81 -8.45 11.81
N SER A 78 -9.02 -8.36 10.73
CA SER A 78 -9.57 -8.09 9.39
C SER A 78 -10.49 -9.21 8.92
N SER A 79 -10.10 -10.46 9.11
CA SER A 79 -10.93 -11.63 8.74
C SER A 79 -12.22 -11.70 9.57
N ALA A 80 -12.15 -11.40 10.87
CA ALA A 80 -13.33 -11.32 11.72
C ALA A 80 -14.26 -10.18 11.29
N LEU A 81 -13.72 -9.00 10.98
CA LEU A 81 -14.48 -7.85 10.50
C LEU A 81 -15.19 -8.16 9.17
N GLU A 82 -14.48 -8.72 8.19
CA GLU A 82 -15.05 -9.15 6.92
C GLU A 82 -16.17 -10.18 7.13
N SER A 83 -15.99 -11.14 8.05
CA SER A 83 -17.00 -12.14 8.37
C SER A 83 -18.26 -11.52 8.97
N GLU A 84 -18.14 -10.54 9.87
CA GLU A 84 -19.29 -9.88 10.49
C GLU A 84 -20.02 -8.96 9.51
N ILE A 85 -19.28 -8.24 8.65
CA ILE A 85 -19.88 -7.45 7.56
C ILE A 85 -20.67 -8.37 6.61
N PHE A 86 -20.08 -9.49 6.20
CA PHE A 86 -20.76 -10.45 5.32
C PHE A 86 -22.04 -11.01 5.94
N LYS A 87 -22.00 -11.39 7.24
CA LYS A 87 -23.20 -11.85 7.97
C LYS A 87 -24.26 -10.76 8.04
N TYR A 88 -23.85 -9.52 8.27
CA TYR A 88 -24.75 -8.38 8.34
C TYR A 88 -25.42 -8.13 6.99
N GLU A 89 -24.66 -8.07 5.89
CA GLU A 89 -25.17 -7.90 4.53
C GLU A 89 -26.15 -9.03 4.17
N TYR A 90 -25.77 -10.28 4.46
CA TYR A 90 -26.62 -11.43 4.23
C TYR A 90 -27.97 -11.32 4.97
N ARG A 91 -27.94 -10.91 6.26
CA ARG A 91 -29.17 -10.69 7.04
C ARG A 91 -29.97 -9.49 6.53
N ALA A 92 -29.31 -8.42 6.09
CA ALA A 92 -29.98 -7.24 5.54
C ALA A 92 -30.77 -7.56 4.26
N GLU A 93 -30.30 -8.53 3.47
CA GLU A 93 -31.01 -8.98 2.27
C GLU A 93 -32.10 -10.03 2.56
N HIS A 94 -31.86 -10.97 3.47
CA HIS A 94 -32.70 -12.16 3.62
C HIS A 94 -33.60 -12.16 4.86
N ASP A 95 -33.18 -11.52 5.96
CA ASP A 95 -33.95 -11.46 7.21
C ASP A 95 -33.57 -10.23 8.07
N PRO A 96 -34.01 -9.01 7.67
CA PRO A 96 -33.61 -7.76 8.32
C PRO A 96 -34.01 -7.67 9.79
N GLN A 97 -35.04 -8.42 10.20
CA GLN A 97 -35.54 -8.42 11.58
C GLN A 97 -34.56 -9.07 12.57
N LYS A 98 -33.62 -9.88 12.07
CA LYS A 98 -32.55 -10.49 12.88
C LYS A 98 -31.37 -9.57 13.13
N ILE A 99 -31.32 -8.40 12.48
CA ILE A 99 -30.25 -7.43 12.70
C ILE A 99 -30.44 -6.79 14.07
N SER A 100 -29.43 -6.94 14.91
CA SER A 100 -29.38 -6.39 16.25
C SER A 100 -28.45 -5.17 16.29
N PRO A 101 -28.70 -4.18 17.18
CA PRO A 101 -27.71 -3.16 17.52
C PRO A 101 -26.33 -3.73 17.87
N LEU A 102 -26.28 -4.96 18.37
CA LEU A 102 -25.03 -5.66 18.66
C LEU A 102 -24.20 -5.93 17.41
N ASP A 103 -24.81 -6.24 16.26
CA ASP A 103 -24.09 -6.51 15.02
C ASP A 103 -23.25 -5.28 14.60
N TYR A 104 -23.88 -4.09 14.63
CA TYR A 104 -23.18 -2.83 14.37
C TYR A 104 -22.10 -2.53 15.41
N THR A 105 -22.35 -2.87 16.67
CA THR A 105 -21.39 -2.66 17.76
C THR A 105 -20.15 -3.53 17.58
N ILE A 106 -20.33 -4.79 17.19
CA ILE A 106 -19.23 -5.72 16.91
C ILE A 106 -18.44 -5.24 15.70
N ILE A 107 -19.11 -4.89 14.59
CA ILE A 107 -18.44 -4.36 13.39
C ILE A 107 -17.64 -3.10 13.73
N TYR A 108 -18.24 -2.17 14.49
CA TYR A 108 -17.57 -0.95 14.90
C TYR A 108 -16.35 -1.22 15.81
N ALA A 109 -16.49 -2.10 16.80
CA ALA A 109 -15.40 -2.44 17.71
C ALA A 109 -14.23 -3.10 16.96
N LEU A 110 -14.51 -4.05 16.05
CA LEU A 110 -13.48 -4.69 15.23
C LEU A 110 -12.77 -3.68 14.33
N LYS A 111 -13.52 -2.78 13.69
CA LYS A 111 -12.96 -1.69 12.89
C LYS A 111 -12.07 -0.76 13.72
N HIS A 112 -12.53 -0.36 14.89
CA HIS A 112 -11.76 0.50 15.80
C HIS A 112 -10.44 -0.14 16.23
N CYS A 113 -10.48 -1.41 16.66
CA CYS A 113 -9.27 -2.15 17.03
C CYS A 113 -8.28 -2.25 15.87
N LEU A 114 -8.74 -2.47 14.65
CA LEU A 114 -7.88 -2.53 13.46
C LEU A 114 -7.25 -1.17 13.15
N GLU A 115 -8.02 -0.08 13.25
CA GLU A 115 -7.53 1.28 13.01
C GLU A 115 -6.51 1.74 14.08
N GLU A 116 -6.69 1.38 15.34
CA GLU A 116 -5.71 1.68 16.40
C GLU A 116 -4.38 0.98 16.16
N GLN A 117 -4.38 -0.28 15.76
CA GLN A 117 -3.15 -1.02 15.47
C GLN A 117 -2.40 -0.48 14.25
N LEU A 118 -3.11 0.07 13.26
CA LEU A 118 -2.47 0.70 12.10
C LEU A 118 -1.83 2.05 12.46
N LYS A 119 -2.38 2.79 13.43
CA LYS A 119 -1.79 4.05 13.92
C LYS A 119 -0.51 3.86 14.73
N GLU A 120 -0.34 2.73 15.42
CA GLU A 120 0.88 2.44 16.18
C GLU A 120 2.09 2.07 15.29
N VAL A 121 1.87 1.87 14.00
CA VAL A 121 2.91 1.46 13.02
C VAL A 121 3.48 2.65 12.23
N GLU A 122 2.89 3.84 12.34
CA GLU A 122 3.40 5.12 11.80
C GLU A 122 4.38 5.82 12.76
#